data_AF-A0A5C5TM70-F1
#
_entry.id   AF-A0A5C5TM70-F1
#
_cell.length_a   1.000
_cell.length_b   1.000
_cell.length_c   1.000
_cell.angle_alpha   90.00
_cell.angle_beta   90.00
_cell.angle_gamma   90.00
#
_symmetry.space_group_name_H-M   'P 1'
#
loop_
_entity.id
_entity.type
_entity.pdbx_description
1 polymer ?
#
loop_
_entity_poly.entity_id
_entity_poly.type
_entity_poly.pdbx_seq_one_letter_code
_entity_poly.pdbx_strand_id
1 'polypeptide(L)'
;MVQAVESLQYDSVLTSFVEDCAHIWATWLQDGLPTSTVSRKQRRERRFKTAVSRMTMFMVRPSVEFATSGSWGAFNWMRWRLRINQSYTGQDAIRYKDFVELCSTVYHETRHAEQFYRIAQGLAAGNLRLPDARAVQVTRRLPARGGIRSCVVTFETDAVEDDPRYLTATQRAHLIADRLRIPLPVAQHADHQRDSFAHYVAAIRPAWFRRATLDEVNDWLRATYKKRFSESGTWMQRPQGPYRMHRNRPEEYDARSLEELVQAALYRRIGHDTPRNRQKKRTDIDLFGI
;
A
#
# COMPACT_ATOMS: atom_id res chain seq x y z
N MET A 1 -14.47 -4.14 25.34
CA MET A 1 -13.12 -4.62 24.97
C MET A 1 -12.61 -3.70 23.87
N VAL A 2 -11.45 -3.10 24.04
CA VAL A 2 -10.80 -2.34 22.96
C VAL A 2 -10.31 -3.36 21.94
N GLN A 3 -10.79 -3.29 20.70
CA GLN A 3 -10.33 -4.17 19.63
C GLN A 3 -8.85 -3.87 19.39
N ALA A 4 -8.00 -4.90 19.38
CA ALA A 4 -6.59 -4.72 19.11
C ALA A 4 -6.43 -4.05 17.73
N VAL A 5 -5.62 -3.00 17.65
CA VAL A 5 -5.22 -2.46 16.35
C VAL A 5 -4.40 -3.54 15.67
N GLU A 6 -4.78 -3.93 14.47
CA GLU A 6 -3.94 -4.73 13.57
C GLU A 6 -3.26 -3.80 12.59
N SER A 7 -2.07 -4.14 12.09
CA SER A 7 -1.27 -3.37 11.13
C SER A 7 -0.30 -4.32 10.43
N LEU A 8 0.09 -4.02 9.19
CA LEU A 8 1.17 -4.76 8.53
C LEU A 8 2.49 -4.63 9.30
N GLN A 9 2.69 -3.58 10.10
CA GLN A 9 3.91 -3.43 10.90
C GLN A 9 4.05 -4.43 12.06
N TYR A 10 3.03 -5.23 12.38
CA TYR A 10 3.17 -6.26 13.41
C TYR A 10 3.93 -7.48 12.89
N ASP A 11 4.85 -7.97 13.72
CA ASP A 11 5.63 -9.19 13.47
C ASP A 11 4.74 -10.40 13.19
N SER A 12 3.57 -10.50 13.81
CA SER A 12 2.61 -11.58 13.57
C SER A 12 2.06 -11.56 12.14
N VAL A 13 1.74 -10.37 11.61
CA VAL A 13 1.23 -10.20 10.25
C VAL A 13 2.34 -10.45 9.23
N LEU A 14 3.55 -9.93 9.47
CA LEU A 14 4.72 -10.21 8.64
C LEU A 14 5.05 -11.70 8.62
N THR A 15 5.09 -12.36 9.78
CA THR A 15 5.41 -13.78 9.90
C THR A 15 4.37 -14.63 9.18
N SER A 16 3.08 -14.35 9.38
CA SER A 16 2.01 -15.06 8.68
C SER A 16 2.12 -14.91 7.16
N PHE A 17 2.46 -13.72 6.66
CA PHE A 17 2.67 -13.50 5.23
C PHE A 17 3.89 -14.25 4.69
N VAL A 18 4.99 -14.28 5.45
CA VAL A 18 6.21 -15.02 5.10
C VAL A 18 5.94 -16.52 5.04
N GLU A 19 5.14 -17.08 5.96
CA GLU A 19 4.71 -18.48 5.91
C GLU A 19 3.83 -18.77 4.68
N ASP A 20 2.87 -17.89 4.36
CA ASP A 20 2.07 -18.01 3.15
C ASP A 20 2.95 -18.02 1.90
N CYS A 21 3.96 -17.15 1.83
CA CYS A 21 4.92 -17.12 0.73
C CYS A 21 5.80 -18.37 0.69
N ALA A 22 6.29 -18.86 1.83
CA ALA A 22 7.06 -20.09 1.90
C ALA A 22 6.23 -21.30 1.43
N HIS A 23 4.93 -21.33 1.76
CA HIS A 23 4.02 -22.35 1.26
C HIS A 23 3.80 -22.26 -0.26
N ILE A 24 3.63 -21.05 -0.80
CA ILE A 24 3.54 -20.82 -2.26
C ILE A 24 4.82 -21.32 -2.95
N TRP A 25 5.99 -21.03 -2.40
CA TRP A 25 7.27 -21.50 -2.92
C TRP A 25 7.37 -23.02 -2.94
N ALA A 26 7.07 -23.68 -1.81
CA ALA A 26 7.16 -25.13 -1.67
C ALA A 26 6.24 -25.89 -2.65
N THR A 27 5.14 -25.26 -3.04
CA THR A 27 4.11 -25.84 -3.93
C THR A 27 4.15 -25.25 -5.34
N TRP A 28 5.20 -24.48 -5.69
CA TRP A 28 5.26 -23.71 -6.93
C TRP A 28 5.01 -24.54 -8.18
N LEU A 29 5.58 -25.75 -8.26
CA LEU A 29 5.36 -26.69 -9.37
C LEU A 29 4.23 -27.69 -9.13
N GLN A 30 3.91 -28.00 -7.87
CA GLN A 30 2.93 -29.03 -7.48
C GLN A 30 1.49 -28.65 -7.81
N ASP A 31 1.27 -27.40 -8.16
CA ASP A 31 -0.06 -26.89 -8.40
C ASP A 31 -0.82 -27.62 -9.51
N GLY A 32 -0.21 -28.31 -10.47
CA GLY A 32 -0.92 -29.00 -11.55
C GLY A 32 -1.11 -30.50 -11.32
N LEU A 33 -2.23 -30.94 -10.72
CA LEU A 33 -2.73 -32.29 -11.00
C LEU A 33 -3.24 -32.32 -12.47
N PRO A 34 -3.02 -33.42 -13.22
CA PRO A 34 -3.45 -33.56 -14.61
C PRO A 34 -4.95 -33.31 -14.84
N THR A 35 -5.77 -33.49 -13.81
CA THR A 35 -7.23 -33.38 -13.86
C THR A 35 -7.77 -31.98 -13.52
N SER A 36 -6.92 -31.02 -13.12
CA SER A 36 -7.39 -29.69 -12.73
C SER A 36 -7.55 -28.77 -13.95
N THR A 37 -8.74 -28.22 -14.13
CA THR A 37 -9.05 -27.21 -15.16
C THR A 37 -8.40 -25.84 -14.92
N VAL A 38 -7.92 -25.59 -13.70
CA VAL A 38 -7.23 -24.35 -13.35
C VAL A 38 -5.75 -24.47 -13.74
N SER A 39 -5.18 -23.43 -14.34
CA SER A 39 -3.74 -23.40 -14.65
C SER A 39 -2.88 -23.21 -13.38
N ARG A 40 -1.62 -23.65 -13.40
CA ARG A 40 -0.67 -23.41 -12.29
C ARG A 40 -0.53 -21.92 -11.98
N LYS A 41 -0.44 -21.09 -13.01
CA LYS A 41 -0.46 -19.62 -12.91
C LYS A 41 -1.65 -19.13 -12.08
N GLN A 42 -2.88 -19.52 -12.44
CA GLN A 42 -4.09 -19.07 -11.74
C GLN A 42 -4.13 -19.50 -10.26
N ARG A 43 -3.55 -20.65 -9.90
CA ARG A 43 -3.44 -21.08 -8.49
C ARG A 43 -2.45 -20.25 -7.70
N ARG A 44 -1.25 -19.99 -8.25
CA ARG A 44 -0.26 -19.09 -7.64
C ARG A 44 -0.87 -17.72 -7.39
N GLU A 45 -1.55 -17.16 -8.40
CA GLU A 45 -2.27 -15.88 -8.28
C GLU A 45 -3.36 -15.90 -7.21
N ARG A 46 -4.13 -16.99 -7.11
CA ARG A 46 -5.14 -17.18 -6.07
C ARG A 46 -4.52 -17.21 -4.68
N ARG A 47 -3.38 -17.88 -4.50
CA ARG A 47 -2.70 -17.92 -3.20
C ARG A 47 -2.16 -16.55 -2.79
N PHE A 48 -1.56 -15.80 -3.71
CA PHE A 48 -1.17 -14.42 -3.41
C PHE A 48 -2.38 -13.54 -3.06
N LYS A 49 -3.51 -13.69 -3.77
CA LYS A 49 -4.78 -13.03 -3.40
C LYS A 49 -5.23 -13.40 -1.98
N THR A 50 -5.11 -14.66 -1.59
CA THR A 50 -5.43 -15.13 -0.24
C THR A 50 -4.48 -14.53 0.80
N ALA A 51 -3.18 -14.52 0.54
CA ALA A 51 -2.17 -13.93 1.43
C ALA A 51 -2.44 -12.43 1.66
N VAL A 52 -2.73 -11.67 0.59
CA VAL A 52 -3.18 -10.28 0.69
C VAL A 52 -4.45 -10.18 1.52
N SER A 53 -5.45 -11.01 1.27
CA SER A 53 -6.71 -10.99 2.02
C SER A 53 -6.50 -11.17 3.53
N ARG A 54 -5.60 -12.09 3.92
CA ARG A 54 -5.30 -12.37 5.33
C ARG A 54 -4.56 -11.22 6.01
N MET A 55 -3.56 -10.64 5.35
CA MET A 55 -2.80 -9.53 5.96
C MET A 55 -3.58 -8.22 6.01
N THR A 56 -4.70 -8.10 5.28
CA THR A 56 -5.51 -6.88 5.24
C THR A 56 -6.88 -7.02 5.91
N MET A 57 -7.10 -7.99 6.81
CA MET A 57 -8.42 -8.22 7.42
C MET A 57 -8.97 -7.00 8.19
N PHE A 58 -8.10 -6.12 8.68
CA PHE A 58 -8.47 -4.89 9.40
C PHE A 58 -8.88 -3.71 8.51
N MET A 59 -8.76 -3.83 7.19
CA MET A 59 -9.12 -2.77 6.24
C MET A 59 -9.92 -3.33 5.07
N VAL A 60 -10.49 -2.44 4.25
CA VAL A 60 -11.09 -2.88 2.99
C VAL A 60 -10.00 -3.52 2.15
N ARG A 61 -10.18 -4.80 1.82
CA ARG A 61 -9.19 -5.56 1.04
C ARG A 61 -8.97 -4.91 -0.33
N PRO A 62 -7.72 -4.53 -0.69
CA PRO A 62 -7.44 -4.10 -2.04
C PRO A 62 -7.61 -5.28 -3.02
N SER A 63 -8.22 -5.01 -4.16
CA SER A 63 -8.28 -6.00 -5.24
C SER A 63 -6.88 -6.29 -5.77
N VAL A 64 -6.56 -7.54 -6.10
CA VAL A 64 -5.26 -7.91 -6.68
C VAL A 64 -5.43 -8.29 -8.14
N GLU A 65 -4.74 -7.60 -9.02
CA GLU A 65 -4.71 -7.84 -10.46
C GLU A 65 -3.31 -8.27 -10.87
N PHE A 66 -3.22 -9.40 -11.57
CA PHE A 66 -1.99 -9.86 -12.20
C PHE A 66 -2.05 -9.45 -13.66
N ALA A 67 -1.16 -8.54 -14.06
CA ALA A 67 -1.10 -8.02 -15.42
C ALA A 67 0.34 -7.82 -15.88
N THR A 68 0.59 -7.81 -17.18
CA THR A 68 1.92 -7.47 -17.71
C THR A 68 2.20 -6.00 -17.40
N SER A 69 3.35 -5.74 -16.76
CA SER A 69 3.79 -4.40 -16.36
C SER A 69 5.28 -4.26 -16.63
N GLY A 70 5.76 -3.03 -16.83
CA GLY A 70 7.19 -2.70 -16.87
C GLY A 70 7.85 -2.62 -15.47
N SER A 71 7.08 -2.89 -14.41
CA SER A 71 7.52 -2.87 -13.01
C SER A 71 7.09 -4.14 -12.28
N TRP A 72 7.61 -4.38 -11.07
CA TRP A 72 7.25 -5.53 -10.24
C TRP A 72 5.83 -5.44 -9.68
N GLY A 73 5.41 -4.24 -9.30
CA GLY A 73 4.10 -3.97 -8.73
C GLY A 73 3.76 -2.48 -8.76
N ALA A 74 2.50 -2.18 -8.42
CA ALA A 74 2.02 -0.84 -8.13
C ALA A 74 0.67 -0.88 -7.41
N PHE A 75 0.47 -0.01 -6.42
CA PHE A 75 -0.83 0.27 -5.82
C PHE A 75 -1.54 1.45 -6.51
N ASN A 76 -2.78 1.23 -6.90
CA ASN A 76 -3.70 2.26 -7.39
C ASN A 76 -4.76 2.53 -6.32
N TRP A 77 -4.58 3.59 -5.55
CA TRP A 77 -5.50 3.96 -4.47
C TRP A 77 -6.88 4.38 -4.98
N MET A 78 -6.98 4.99 -6.18
CA MET A 78 -8.27 5.39 -6.76
C MET A 78 -9.18 4.21 -7.05
N ARG A 79 -8.60 3.09 -7.46
CA ARG A 79 -9.32 1.83 -7.71
C ARG A 79 -9.21 0.84 -6.55
N TRP A 80 -8.50 1.21 -5.49
CA TRP A 80 -8.14 0.35 -4.37
C TRP A 80 -7.63 -1.02 -4.84
N ARG A 81 -6.60 -0.98 -5.69
CA ARG A 81 -6.11 -2.14 -6.44
C ARG A 81 -4.59 -2.26 -6.43
N LEU A 82 -4.11 -3.44 -6.06
CA LEU A 82 -2.72 -3.87 -6.26
C LEU A 82 -2.59 -4.48 -7.64
N ARG A 83 -1.67 -3.95 -8.45
CA ARG A 83 -1.25 -4.59 -9.70
C ARG A 83 0.10 -5.24 -9.46
N ILE A 84 0.19 -6.53 -9.72
CA ILE A 84 1.41 -7.31 -9.59
C ILE A 84 1.79 -7.85 -10.97
N ASN A 85 3.08 -7.88 -11.27
CA ASN A 85 3.55 -8.32 -12.57
C ASN A 85 3.31 -9.82 -12.78
N GLN A 86 2.41 -10.15 -13.70
CA GLN A 86 2.04 -11.54 -13.97
C GLN A 86 3.15 -12.37 -14.60
N SER A 87 4.19 -11.73 -15.15
CA SER A 87 5.29 -12.48 -15.80
C SER A 87 5.98 -13.42 -14.82
N TYR A 88 6.01 -13.10 -13.53
CA TYR A 88 6.63 -13.95 -12.50
C TYR A 88 5.72 -15.10 -12.06
N THR A 89 4.41 -14.90 -11.93
CA THR A 89 3.48 -15.99 -11.57
C THR A 89 3.30 -17.01 -12.69
N GLY A 90 3.54 -16.61 -13.94
CA GLY A 90 3.51 -17.48 -15.12
C GLY A 90 4.74 -18.35 -15.31
N GLN A 91 5.85 -18.08 -14.62
CA GLN A 91 7.10 -18.82 -14.79
C GLN A 91 7.13 -20.08 -13.93
N ASP A 92 7.37 -21.24 -14.53
CA ASP A 92 7.60 -22.47 -13.77
C ASP A 92 8.99 -22.48 -13.13
N ALA A 93 10.00 -22.02 -13.87
CA ALA A 93 11.37 -21.87 -13.40
C ALA A 93 11.62 -20.44 -12.87
N ILE A 94 10.83 -20.00 -11.89
CA ILE A 94 11.11 -18.72 -11.22
C ILE A 94 12.42 -18.85 -10.43
N ARG A 95 13.32 -17.87 -10.57
CA ARG A 95 14.53 -17.84 -9.74
C ARG A 95 14.16 -17.45 -8.32
N TYR A 96 14.89 -17.98 -7.34
CA TYR A 96 14.64 -17.67 -5.94
C TYR A 96 14.64 -16.17 -5.63
N LYS A 97 15.60 -15.43 -6.17
CA LYS A 97 15.67 -13.97 -6.01
C LYS A 97 14.41 -13.28 -6.55
N ASP A 98 13.91 -13.71 -7.71
CA ASP A 98 12.72 -13.12 -8.33
C ASP A 98 11.45 -13.45 -7.54
N PHE A 99 11.38 -14.63 -6.93
CA PHE A 99 10.29 -14.98 -6.02
C PHE A 99 10.28 -14.13 -4.74
N VAL A 100 11.45 -13.93 -4.13
CA VAL A 100 11.60 -13.07 -2.95
C VAL A 100 11.19 -11.64 -3.29
N GLU A 101 11.64 -11.11 -4.43
CA GLU A 101 11.29 -9.77 -4.91
C GLU A 101 9.79 -9.64 -5.21
N LEU A 102 9.17 -10.67 -5.80
CA LEU A 102 7.72 -10.72 -6.02
C LEU A 102 6.96 -10.62 -4.69
N CYS A 103 7.34 -11.41 -3.70
CA CYS A 103 6.67 -11.46 -2.41
C CYS A 103 6.86 -10.14 -1.63
N SER A 104 8.09 -9.60 -1.62
CA SER A 104 8.37 -8.33 -0.97
C SER A 104 7.65 -7.17 -1.65
N THR A 105 7.55 -7.19 -2.98
CA THR A 105 6.73 -6.21 -3.73
C THR A 105 5.26 -6.30 -3.36
N VAL A 106 4.67 -7.51 -3.28
CA VAL A 106 3.27 -7.68 -2.86
C VAL A 106 3.05 -7.02 -1.49
N TYR A 107 3.96 -7.24 -0.54
CA TYR A 107 3.88 -6.64 0.78
C TYR A 107 4.03 -5.12 0.76
N HIS A 108 5.03 -4.62 0.03
CA HIS A 108 5.30 -3.19 -0.16
C HIS A 108 4.07 -2.45 -0.71
N GLU A 109 3.49 -2.94 -1.80
CA GLU A 109 2.35 -2.28 -2.41
C GLU A 109 1.10 -2.36 -1.51
N THR A 110 0.96 -3.46 -0.75
CA THR A 110 -0.11 -3.59 0.26
C THR A 110 0.09 -2.59 1.40
N ARG A 111 1.34 -2.27 1.74
CA ARG A 111 1.66 -1.25 2.74
C ARG A 111 1.21 0.14 2.32
N HIS A 112 1.33 0.50 1.05
CA HIS A 112 0.72 1.74 0.57
C HIS A 112 -0.79 1.77 0.78
N ALA A 113 -1.50 0.67 0.54
CA ALA A 113 -2.94 0.60 0.82
C ALA A 113 -3.25 0.86 2.30
N GLU A 114 -2.47 0.29 3.23
CA GLU A 114 -2.63 0.59 4.65
C GLU A 114 -2.36 2.07 4.96
N GLN A 115 -1.29 2.67 4.43
CA GLN A 115 -0.97 4.09 4.68
C GLN A 115 -2.15 5.01 4.30
N PHE A 116 -2.73 4.81 3.10
CA PHE A 116 -3.93 5.54 2.68
C PHE A 116 -5.13 5.29 3.59
N TYR A 117 -5.34 4.04 4.00
CA TYR A 117 -6.43 3.68 4.90
C TYR A 117 -6.28 4.36 6.27
N ARG A 118 -5.07 4.41 6.84
CA ARG A 118 -4.78 5.10 8.10
C ARG A 118 -4.98 6.60 8.00
N ILE A 119 -4.59 7.22 6.89
CA ILE A 119 -4.87 8.65 6.67
C ILE A 119 -6.38 8.88 6.64
N ALA A 120 -7.15 8.04 5.97
CA ALA A 120 -8.61 8.13 5.98
C ALA A 120 -9.19 7.98 7.40
N GLN A 121 -8.69 7.03 8.21
CA GLN A 121 -9.12 6.88 9.61
C GLN A 121 -8.78 8.12 10.45
N GLY A 122 -7.57 8.63 10.33
CA GLY A 122 -7.13 9.80 11.09
C GLY A 122 -7.86 11.08 10.71
N LEU A 123 -8.20 11.25 9.42
CA LEU A 123 -9.08 12.33 8.96
C LEU A 123 -10.49 12.17 9.53
N ALA A 124 -11.02 10.94 9.54
CA ALA A 124 -12.34 10.66 10.07
C ALA A 124 -12.46 10.91 11.58
N ALA A 125 -11.40 10.61 12.33
CA ALA A 125 -11.30 10.86 13.76
C ALA A 125 -11.02 12.34 14.11
N GLY A 126 -10.76 13.18 13.11
CA GLY A 126 -10.32 14.56 13.33
C GLY A 126 -8.92 14.68 13.94
N ASN A 127 -8.17 13.58 14.02
CA ASN A 127 -6.76 13.58 14.44
C ASN A 127 -5.86 14.17 13.34
N LEU A 128 -6.27 14.02 12.08
CA LEU A 128 -5.65 14.63 10.92
C LEU A 128 -6.61 15.67 10.35
N ARG A 129 -6.06 16.66 9.67
CA ARG A 129 -6.85 17.54 8.79
C ARG A 129 -6.14 17.60 7.45
N LEU A 130 -6.93 17.72 6.40
CA LEU A 130 -6.39 17.99 5.08
C LEU A 130 -5.82 19.40 5.07
N PRO A 131 -4.76 19.66 4.28
CA PRO A 131 -4.28 21.01 4.10
C PRO A 131 -5.43 21.82 3.52
N ASP A 132 -5.76 22.91 4.20
CA ASP A 132 -6.72 23.86 3.68
C ASP A 132 -6.23 24.32 2.31
N ALA A 133 -7.10 24.28 1.29
CA ALA A 133 -6.73 24.67 -0.07
C ALA A 133 -6.19 26.12 -0.12
N ARG A 134 -6.54 26.92 0.90
CA ARG A 134 -6.08 28.28 1.17
C ARG A 134 -4.63 28.38 1.63
N ALA A 135 -4.10 27.41 2.39
CA ALA A 135 -2.70 27.42 2.85
C ALA A 135 -1.69 27.31 1.70
N VAL A 136 -2.15 26.90 0.51
CA VAL A 136 -1.36 26.84 -0.72
C VAL A 136 -1.31 28.19 -1.45
N GLN A 137 -2.26 29.10 -1.18
CA GLN A 137 -2.40 30.38 -1.89
C GLN A 137 -1.47 31.49 -1.34
N VAL A 138 -1.07 31.45 -0.07
CA VAL A 138 -0.17 32.47 0.51
C VAL A 138 1.25 32.40 -0.07
N THR A 139 1.67 31.27 -0.64
CA THR A 139 3.00 31.09 -1.25
C THR A 139 3.12 31.45 -2.74
N ARG A 140 2.07 31.98 -3.40
CA ARG A 140 2.11 32.22 -4.86
C ARG A 140 1.43 33.53 -5.29
N ARG A 141 2.01 34.66 -4.92
CA ARG A 141 1.95 35.86 -5.78
C ARG A 141 2.88 35.64 -6.97
N LEU A 142 2.36 35.27 -8.15
CA LEU A 142 2.90 35.54 -9.49
C LEU A 142 1.85 35.09 -10.55
N PRO A 143 1.69 35.81 -11.68
CA PRO A 143 0.47 35.72 -12.49
C PRO A 143 0.50 34.68 -13.62
N ALA A 144 -0.72 34.21 -13.91
CA ALA A 144 -1.33 33.99 -15.23
C ALA A 144 -0.83 32.82 -16.09
N ARG A 145 -1.58 31.70 -16.06
CA ARG A 145 -2.65 31.39 -17.05
C ARG A 145 -3.10 29.92 -16.90
N GLY A 146 -4.40 29.74 -16.66
CA GLY A 146 -5.13 28.48 -16.83
C GLY A 146 -4.94 27.42 -15.73
N GLY A 147 -5.83 27.39 -14.73
CA GLY A 147 -5.91 26.31 -13.75
C GLY A 147 -6.40 26.79 -12.38
N ILE A 148 -7.16 25.94 -11.67
CA ILE A 148 -7.66 26.19 -10.30
C ILE A 148 -8.54 27.44 -10.20
N ARG A 149 -9.39 27.70 -11.20
CA ARG A 149 -10.50 28.66 -11.04
C ARG A 149 -11.87 27.99 -11.00
N SER A 150 -11.98 26.74 -11.45
CA SER A 150 -13.26 26.01 -11.52
C SER A 150 -13.53 25.05 -10.34
N CYS A 151 -12.62 24.95 -9.38
CA CYS A 151 -12.86 24.26 -8.09
C CYS A 151 -12.89 25.25 -6.90
N VAL A 152 -12.99 26.56 -7.21
CA VAL A 152 -12.97 27.67 -6.25
C VAL A 152 -14.25 28.49 -6.43
N VAL A 153 -15.35 27.86 -6.07
CA VAL A 153 -16.63 28.47 -5.69
C VAL A 153 -17.10 27.44 -4.65
N THR A 154 -17.05 27.70 -3.34
CA THR A 154 -17.78 28.75 -2.66
C THR A 154 -17.36 28.88 -1.17
N PHE A 155 -17.74 30.02 -0.57
CA PHE A 155 -18.06 30.24 0.86
C PHE A 155 -16.95 30.32 1.93
N GLU A 156 -16.74 31.54 2.43
CA GLU A 156 -16.12 31.84 3.73
C GLU A 156 -17.00 31.48 4.94
N THR A 157 -18.15 30.84 4.73
CA THR A 157 -19.03 30.29 5.78
C THR A 157 -18.81 28.80 6.09
N ASP A 158 -18.10 28.05 5.24
CA ASP A 158 -18.11 26.57 5.30
C ASP A 158 -16.95 25.96 6.10
N ALA A 159 -15.95 26.75 6.52
CA ALA A 159 -14.74 26.23 7.18
C ALA A 159 -15.00 25.62 8.58
N VAL A 160 -16.13 25.98 9.21
CA VAL A 160 -16.61 25.34 10.44
C VAL A 160 -17.60 24.20 10.12
N GLU A 161 -18.31 24.28 8.99
CA GLU A 161 -19.26 23.26 8.55
C GLU A 161 -18.58 22.00 7.98
N ASP A 162 -17.36 22.13 7.42
CA ASP A 162 -16.59 21.04 6.80
C ASP A 162 -15.59 20.33 7.76
N ASP A 163 -15.56 20.69 9.05
CA ASP A 163 -14.77 19.91 10.02
C ASP A 163 -15.39 18.50 10.14
N PRO A 164 -14.64 17.42 9.88
CA PRO A 164 -15.14 16.05 9.98
C PRO A 164 -15.86 15.76 11.31
N ARG A 165 -15.50 16.47 12.38
CA ARG A 165 -16.10 16.31 13.71
C ARG A 165 -17.56 16.78 13.80
N TYR A 166 -17.99 17.69 12.93
CA TYR A 166 -19.38 18.21 12.90
C TYR A 166 -20.22 17.60 11.79
N LEU A 167 -19.60 16.82 10.89
CA LEU A 167 -20.29 16.10 9.83
C LEU A 167 -20.93 14.79 10.32
N THR A 168 -22.05 14.40 9.70
CA THR A 168 -22.56 13.03 9.83
C THR A 168 -21.54 12.02 9.29
N ALA A 169 -21.63 10.76 9.70
CA ALA A 169 -20.73 9.70 9.19
C ALA A 169 -20.75 9.57 7.66
N THR A 170 -21.94 9.65 7.07
CA THR A 170 -22.09 9.64 5.62
C THR A 170 -21.38 10.81 4.96
N GLN A 171 -21.64 12.05 5.40
CA GLN A 171 -21.01 13.24 4.83
C GLN A 171 -19.48 13.20 4.97
N ARG A 172 -18.98 12.81 6.14
CA ARG A 172 -17.55 12.67 6.39
C ARG A 172 -16.89 11.65 5.48
N ALA A 173 -17.49 10.47 5.31
CA ALA A 173 -16.96 9.45 4.42
C ALA A 173 -16.93 9.90 2.95
N HIS A 174 -17.97 10.61 2.48
CA HIS A 174 -17.99 11.22 1.15
C HIS A 174 -16.88 12.26 0.97
N LEU A 175 -16.75 13.19 1.93
CA LEU A 175 -15.70 14.21 1.89
C LEU A 175 -14.30 13.57 1.84
N ILE A 176 -14.04 12.55 2.67
CA ILE A 176 -12.75 11.84 2.69
C ILE A 176 -12.50 11.09 1.37
N ALA A 177 -13.51 10.40 0.84
CA ALA A 177 -13.42 9.68 -0.44
C ALA A 177 -13.06 10.63 -1.58
N ASP A 178 -13.73 11.78 -1.67
CA ASP A 178 -13.50 12.79 -2.70
C ASP A 178 -12.12 13.43 -2.58
N ARG A 179 -11.73 13.78 -1.36
CA ARG A 179 -10.46 14.46 -1.09
C ARG A 179 -9.25 13.55 -1.29
N LEU A 180 -9.30 12.30 -0.83
CA LEU A 180 -8.21 11.33 -1.03
C LEU A 180 -8.28 10.65 -2.39
N ARG A 181 -9.41 10.80 -3.11
CA ARG A 181 -9.72 10.06 -4.33
C ARG A 181 -9.59 8.55 -4.10
N ILE A 182 -10.24 8.05 -3.05
CA ILE A 182 -10.34 6.61 -2.75
C ILE A 182 -11.80 6.17 -2.90
N PRO A 183 -12.09 4.87 -3.10
CA PRO A 183 -13.46 4.41 -3.18
C PRO A 183 -14.24 4.71 -1.89
N LEU A 184 -15.50 5.16 -2.04
CA LEU A 184 -16.39 5.46 -0.92
C LEU A 184 -16.47 4.32 0.12
N PRO A 185 -16.54 3.02 -0.25
CA PRO A 185 -16.55 1.94 0.74
C PRO A 185 -15.30 1.90 1.63
N VAL A 186 -14.13 2.32 1.11
CA VAL A 186 -12.89 2.41 1.89
C VAL A 186 -12.98 3.53 2.92
N ALA A 187 -13.47 4.71 2.51
CA ALA A 187 -13.65 5.84 3.40
C ALA A 187 -14.72 5.56 4.48
N GLN A 188 -15.82 4.90 4.12
CA GLN A 188 -16.86 4.47 5.06
C GLN A 188 -16.31 3.49 6.10
N HIS A 189 -15.55 2.47 5.66
CA HIS A 189 -14.93 1.52 6.57
C HIS A 189 -13.87 2.19 7.46
N ALA A 190 -13.10 3.13 6.92
CA ALA A 190 -12.13 3.89 7.70
C ALA A 190 -12.83 4.76 8.77
N ASP A 191 -13.93 5.43 8.42
CA ASP A 191 -14.72 6.22 9.37
C ASP A 191 -15.35 5.36 10.47
N HIS A 192 -15.88 4.19 10.11
CA HIS A 192 -16.40 3.24 11.10
C HIS A 192 -15.33 2.76 12.08
N GLN A 193 -14.07 2.72 11.64
CA GLN A 193 -12.91 2.29 12.43
C GLN A 193 -12.04 3.45 12.91
N ARG A 194 -12.56 4.68 12.92
CA ARG A 194 -11.75 5.90 13.15
C ARG A 194 -11.06 5.93 14.51
N ASP A 195 -11.70 5.39 15.56
CA ASP A 195 -11.17 5.40 16.93
C ASP A 195 -9.92 4.50 17.08
N SER A 196 -9.70 3.58 16.13
CA SER A 196 -8.50 2.75 16.05
C SER A 196 -7.26 3.54 15.60
N PHE A 197 -7.42 4.75 15.06
CA PHE A 197 -6.28 5.54 14.57
C PHE A 197 -5.37 6.03 15.70
N ALA A 198 -5.93 6.54 16.81
CA ALA A 198 -5.13 6.99 17.95
C ALA A 198 -4.32 5.83 18.56
N HIS A 199 -4.96 4.66 18.69
CA HIS A 199 -4.31 3.43 19.13
C HIS A 199 -3.19 2.99 18.17
N TYR A 200 -3.42 3.09 16.85
CA TYR A 200 -2.41 2.79 15.84
C TYR A 200 -1.19 3.69 15.98
N VAL A 201 -1.37 5.00 16.12
CA VAL A 201 -0.26 5.95 16.30
C VAL A 201 0.51 5.64 17.58
N ALA A 202 -0.19 5.36 18.69
CA ALA A 202 0.43 5.06 19.98
C ALA A 202 1.23 3.75 19.98
N ALA A 203 0.66 2.68 19.39
CA ALA A 203 1.24 1.34 19.40
C ALA A 203 2.34 1.17 18.36
N ILE A 204 2.12 1.64 17.14
CA ILE A 204 2.98 1.35 16.00
C ILE A 204 4.05 2.41 15.80
N ARG A 205 3.78 3.68 16.16
CA ARG A 205 4.70 4.82 15.97
C ARG A 205 5.30 4.86 14.56
N PRO A 206 4.46 4.88 13.51
CA PRO A 206 4.96 4.70 12.15
C PRO A 206 5.99 5.77 11.79
N ALA A 207 7.05 5.36 11.10
CA ALA A 207 8.18 6.24 10.80
C ALA A 207 7.80 7.44 9.90
N TRP A 208 6.71 7.34 9.15
CA TRP A 208 6.13 8.40 8.32
C TRP A 208 5.17 9.34 9.07
N PHE A 209 4.98 9.10 10.38
CA PHE A 209 4.09 9.86 11.27
C PHE A 209 4.79 10.11 12.61
N ARG A 210 5.97 10.75 12.55
CA ARG A 210 6.81 10.99 13.74
C ARG A 210 6.37 12.23 14.51
N ARG A 211 5.63 13.14 13.88
CA ARG A 211 5.09 14.34 14.51
C ARG A 211 3.58 14.31 14.44
N ALA A 212 2.93 14.55 15.58
CA ALA A 212 1.48 14.73 15.67
C ALA A 212 0.95 15.96 14.89
N THR A 213 1.80 16.64 14.13
CA THR A 213 1.48 17.88 13.43
C THR A 213 0.97 17.58 12.03
N LEU A 214 -0.14 18.22 11.70
CA LEU A 214 -0.77 18.35 10.38
C LEU A 214 0.21 18.43 9.19
N ASP A 215 1.37 19.05 9.40
CA ASP A 215 2.37 19.28 8.36
C ASP A 215 2.96 18.00 7.76
N GLU A 216 3.11 16.90 8.50
CA GLU A 216 3.66 15.65 7.94
C GLU A 216 2.67 14.97 6.98
N VAL A 217 1.36 14.97 7.30
CA VAL A 217 0.33 14.49 6.38
C VAL A 217 0.20 15.42 5.19
N ASN A 218 0.36 16.72 5.39
CA ASN A 218 0.39 17.69 4.30
C ASN A 218 1.59 17.46 3.37
N ASP A 219 2.77 17.19 3.92
CA ASP A 219 3.98 16.90 3.14
C ASP A 219 3.87 15.55 2.44
N TRP A 220 3.29 14.55 3.09
CA TRP A 220 2.94 13.27 2.48
C TRP A 220 1.97 13.48 1.32
N LEU A 221 0.86 14.19 1.52
CA LEU A 221 -0.11 14.50 0.47
C LEU A 221 0.55 15.33 -0.65
N ARG A 222 1.43 16.28 -0.33
CA ARG A 222 2.15 17.08 -1.34
C ARG A 222 3.16 16.24 -2.11
N ALA A 223 3.87 15.33 -1.46
CA ALA A 223 4.81 14.41 -2.10
C ALA A 223 4.07 13.45 -3.03
N THR A 224 2.99 12.83 -2.52
CA THR A 224 2.15 11.87 -3.22
C THR A 224 1.39 12.51 -4.40
N TYR A 225 0.80 13.70 -4.21
CA TYR A 225 -0.09 14.34 -5.20
C TYR A 225 0.55 15.51 -5.99
N LYS A 226 1.81 15.89 -5.72
CA LYS A 226 2.48 17.09 -6.30
C LYS A 226 1.59 18.36 -6.18
N LYS A 227 1.85 19.41 -6.97
CA LYS A 227 1.09 20.68 -6.94
C LYS A 227 -0.36 20.58 -7.44
N ARG A 228 -0.82 19.43 -7.95
CA ARG A 228 -2.13 19.27 -8.59
C ARG A 228 -2.73 17.89 -8.30
N PHE A 229 -3.79 17.87 -7.50
CA PHE A 229 -4.63 16.69 -7.25
C PHE A 229 -5.14 15.99 -8.52
N SER A 230 -5.22 16.69 -9.67
CA SER A 230 -5.68 16.14 -10.94
C SER A 230 -4.64 15.33 -11.72
N GLU A 231 -3.34 15.45 -11.42
CA GLU A 231 -2.26 14.80 -12.19
C GLU A 231 -1.88 13.41 -11.64
N SER A 232 -2.45 12.98 -10.52
CA SER A 232 -2.13 11.71 -9.85
C SER A 232 -2.91 10.50 -10.40
N GLY A 233 -3.60 10.66 -11.54
CA GLY A 233 -4.43 9.61 -12.16
C GLY A 233 -3.67 8.54 -12.93
N THR A 234 -2.35 8.67 -13.04
CA THR A 234 -1.48 7.62 -13.57
C THR A 234 -0.76 7.00 -12.40
N TRP A 235 -0.77 5.66 -12.34
CA TRP A 235 0.08 4.80 -11.51
C TRP A 235 1.29 5.56 -10.97
N MET A 236 1.61 5.43 -9.67
CA MET A 236 2.68 6.20 -8.99
C MET A 236 4.09 6.03 -9.59
N GLN A 237 4.20 5.38 -10.74
CA GLN A 237 5.33 5.34 -11.64
C GLN A 237 5.10 6.36 -12.76
N ARG A 238 5.53 7.62 -12.53
CA ARG A 238 5.85 8.47 -13.68
C ARG A 238 6.94 7.78 -14.51
N PRO A 239 6.90 7.88 -15.86
CA PRO A 239 8.01 7.40 -16.66
C PRO A 239 9.25 8.28 -16.42
N GLN A 240 10.39 7.62 -16.22
CA GLN A 240 11.76 8.13 -16.45
C GLN A 240 12.23 9.36 -15.63
N GLY A 241 11.95 9.39 -14.32
CA GLY A 241 12.81 10.13 -13.37
C GLY A 241 13.82 9.19 -12.72
N PRO A 242 15.02 9.65 -12.32
CA PRO A 242 15.95 8.79 -11.59
C PRO A 242 15.27 8.32 -10.31
N TYR A 243 15.06 7.00 -10.20
CA TYR A 243 14.44 6.26 -9.09
C TYR A 243 14.83 6.76 -7.68
N ARG A 244 16.03 7.33 -7.55
CA ARG A 244 16.53 8.01 -6.34
C ARG A 244 15.63 9.14 -5.82
N MET A 245 14.88 9.86 -6.66
CA MET A 245 14.00 10.95 -6.21
C MET A 245 12.75 10.47 -5.47
N HIS A 246 12.33 9.21 -5.67
CA HIS A 246 11.15 8.64 -5.03
C HIS A 246 11.47 7.96 -3.70
N ARG A 247 12.66 7.34 -3.59
CA ARG A 247 13.12 6.62 -2.38
C ARG A 247 13.17 7.48 -1.12
N ASN A 248 13.34 8.79 -1.25
CA ASN A 248 13.49 9.71 -0.12
C ASN A 248 12.15 10.22 0.42
N ARG A 249 11.03 9.77 -0.13
CA ARG A 249 9.73 10.17 0.39
C ARG A 249 9.36 9.32 1.61
N PRO A 250 8.74 9.89 2.65
CA PRO A 250 8.48 9.17 3.91
C PRO A 250 7.66 7.88 3.72
N GLU A 251 6.71 7.87 2.78
CA GLU A 251 5.83 6.73 2.50
C GLU A 251 6.56 5.56 1.87
N GLU A 252 7.44 5.87 0.92
CA GLU A 252 8.29 4.90 0.25
C GLU A 252 9.33 4.36 1.23
N TYR A 253 9.92 5.22 2.07
CA TYR A 253 10.87 4.78 3.09
C TYR A 253 10.25 3.78 4.08
N ASP A 254 9.04 4.06 4.57
CA ASP A 254 8.29 3.15 5.43
C ASP A 254 7.97 1.82 4.73
N ALA A 255 7.42 1.85 3.52
CA ALA A 255 7.12 0.64 2.75
C ALA A 255 8.38 -0.18 2.45
N ARG A 256 9.48 0.47 2.07
CA ARG A 256 10.79 -0.14 1.83
C ARG A 256 11.36 -0.79 3.08
N SER A 257 11.23 -0.16 4.25
CA SER A 257 11.75 -0.74 5.50
C SER A 257 11.09 -2.07 5.83
N LEU A 258 9.77 -2.18 5.61
CA LEU A 258 9.04 -3.44 5.78
C LEU A 258 9.34 -4.44 4.66
N GLU A 259 9.51 -3.97 3.43
CA GLU A 259 9.97 -4.80 2.31
C GLU A 259 11.30 -5.49 2.65
N GLU A 260 12.28 -4.76 3.19
CA GLU A 260 13.58 -5.29 3.58
C GLU A 260 13.46 -6.33 4.71
N LEU A 261 12.55 -6.13 5.68
CA LEU A 261 12.26 -7.13 6.72
C LEU A 261 11.63 -8.40 6.14
N VAL A 262 10.69 -8.27 5.21
CA VAL A 262 10.08 -9.41 4.51
C VAL A 262 11.12 -10.16 3.69
N GLN A 263 11.97 -9.45 2.95
CA GLN A 263 13.07 -10.08 2.20
C GLN A 263 14.00 -10.86 3.14
N ALA A 264 14.45 -10.24 4.23
CA ALA A 264 15.30 -10.90 5.22
C ALA A 264 14.62 -12.14 5.83
N ALA A 265 13.33 -12.06 6.14
CA ALA A 265 12.55 -13.17 6.67
C ALA A 265 12.39 -14.31 5.64
N LEU A 266 12.10 -14.00 4.38
CA LEU A 266 12.04 -15.00 3.29
C LEU A 266 13.42 -15.63 3.02
N TYR A 267 14.50 -14.83 3.07
CA TYR A 267 15.87 -15.31 2.96
C TYR A 267 16.26 -16.30 4.06
N ARG A 268 15.74 -16.12 5.27
CA ARG A 268 15.89 -17.08 6.36
C ARG A 268 14.96 -18.28 6.18
N ARG A 269 13.67 -18.04 5.92
CA ARG A 269 12.62 -19.06 5.95
C ARG A 269 12.70 -20.06 4.78
N ILE A 270 13.05 -19.58 3.60
CA ILE A 270 13.16 -20.38 2.37
C ILE A 270 14.63 -20.76 2.11
N GLY A 271 15.56 -19.85 2.42
CA GLY A 271 16.99 -19.98 2.10
C GLY A 271 17.88 -20.71 3.13
N HIS A 272 17.35 -21.16 4.26
CA HIS A 272 18.03 -21.92 5.33
C HIS A 272 17.00 -22.92 5.89
N ASP A 273 17.21 -24.23 6.09
CA ASP A 273 18.38 -25.07 6.30
C ASP A 273 18.12 -26.45 5.66
N THR A 274 18.81 -26.79 4.57
CA THR A 274 19.08 -28.20 4.26
C THR A 274 20.59 -28.37 4.09
N PRO A 275 21.20 -29.43 4.65
CA PRO A 275 22.64 -29.70 4.51
C PRO A 275 23.14 -29.66 3.05
N ARG A 276 22.23 -29.95 2.10
CA ARG A 276 22.47 -29.98 0.65
C ARG A 276 22.74 -28.61 0.00
N ASN A 277 22.30 -27.51 0.61
CA ASN A 277 22.31 -26.18 -0.01
C ASN A 277 23.35 -25.21 0.58
N ARG A 278 24.12 -25.61 1.60
CA ARG A 278 25.15 -24.75 2.23
C ARG A 278 26.31 -24.36 1.29
N GLN A 279 26.49 -25.05 0.17
CA GLN A 279 27.59 -24.80 -0.78
C GLN A 279 27.17 -24.05 -2.06
N LYS A 280 25.88 -23.84 -2.33
CA LYS A 280 25.42 -23.06 -3.50
C LYS A 280 25.28 -21.59 -3.12
N LYS A 281 25.73 -20.67 -3.98
CA LYS A 281 25.48 -19.24 -3.79
C LYS A 281 23.97 -19.00 -3.73
N ARG A 282 23.54 -18.22 -2.73
CA ARG A 282 22.14 -17.86 -2.40
C ARG A 282 21.29 -17.37 -3.59
N THR A 283 21.91 -16.91 -4.66
CA THR A 283 21.27 -16.33 -5.86
C THR A 283 20.99 -17.32 -6.97
N ASP A 284 21.62 -18.49 -6.94
CA ASP A 284 21.66 -19.44 -8.06
C ASP A 284 20.93 -20.75 -7.71
N ILE A 285 20.07 -20.71 -6.69
CA ILE A 285 19.17 -21.81 -6.39
C ILE A 285 18.04 -21.73 -7.42
N ASP A 286 18.28 -22.37 -8.56
CA ASP A 286 17.17 -22.86 -9.37
C ASP A 286 16.30 -23.74 -8.47
N LEU A 287 14.99 -23.51 -8.53
CA LEU A 287 13.97 -24.21 -7.75
C LEU A 287 14.20 -25.73 -7.77
N PHE A 288 14.79 -26.23 -8.86
CA PHE A 288 15.30 -27.58 -9.01
C PHE A 288 16.55 -27.53 -9.88
N GLY A 289 17.73 -27.72 -9.28
CA GLY A 289 18.91 -28.10 -10.05
C GLY A 289 18.67 -29.48 -10.65
N ILE A 290 18.19 -29.51 -11.89
CA ILE A 290 18.31 -30.63 -12.83
C ILE A 290 19.18 -30.12 -13.97
#